data_AF-A0A2D7LWY0-F1
#
_entry.id   AF-A0A2D7LWY0-F1
#
_cell.length_a   1.000
_cell.length_b   1.000
_cell.length_c   1.000
_cell.angle_alpha   90.00
_cell.angle_beta   90.00
_cell.angle_gamma   90.00
#
_symmetry.space_group_name_H-M   'P 1'
#
loop_
_entity.id
_entity.type
_entity.pdbx_description
1 polymer ?
#
loop_
_entity_poly.entity_id
_entity_poly.type
_entity_poly.pdbx_seq_one_letter_code
_entity_poly.pdbx_strand_id
1 'polypeptide(L)'
;MTVGCLYIGDSLTNEVALQLLGSDGGIVQITRYLDGPVDVVMSSLTLNLGSVEGQARLLDWLRQKGTPARIICELQAFELGAGYEEHTRSATDYLTTQIVGVTRLLEAALSLNPNLVWVFLRPPQADVWSQACEAYFHVLVEGLRTAVPSADFNFLEVDQVAGS
;
A
#
# COMPACT_ATOMS: atom_id res chain seq x y z
N MET A 1 19.45 8.48 -4.30
CA MET A 1 19.22 7.03 -4.43
C MET A 1 17.76 6.86 -4.81
N THR A 2 17.46 6.13 -5.88
CA THR A 2 16.09 5.85 -6.31
C THR A 2 15.68 4.53 -5.68
N VAL A 3 14.55 4.50 -4.96
CA VAL A 3 13.97 3.23 -4.52
C VAL A 3 13.50 2.48 -5.77
N GLY A 4 13.97 1.26 -6.00
CA GLY A 4 13.57 0.49 -7.19
C GLY A 4 12.08 0.12 -7.14
N CYS A 5 11.66 -0.41 -5.99
CA CYS A 5 10.31 -0.86 -5.73
C CYS A 5 9.91 -0.60 -4.27
N LEU A 6 8.70 -0.09 -4.05
CA LEU A 6 8.14 0.12 -2.72
C LEU A 6 6.94 -0.81 -2.51
N TYR A 7 6.99 -1.65 -1.49
CA TYR A 7 5.86 -2.46 -1.07
C TYR A 7 5.10 -1.78 0.06
N ILE A 8 3.76 -1.87 0.02
CA ILE A 8 2.88 -1.24 1.00
C ILE A 8 1.77 -2.22 1.36
N GLY A 9 1.78 -2.72 2.59
CA GLY A 9 0.86 -3.76 3.03
C GLY A 9 1.37 -4.48 4.27
N ASP A 10 0.60 -5.48 4.72
CA ASP A 10 0.88 -6.25 5.93
C ASP A 10 1.13 -7.74 5.64
N SER A 11 0.79 -8.24 4.45
CA SER A 11 0.84 -9.68 4.14
C SER A 11 2.17 -10.16 3.53
N LEU A 12 3.21 -9.31 3.54
CA LEU A 12 4.49 -9.65 2.93
C LEU A 12 5.21 -10.73 3.76
N THR A 13 5.64 -11.81 3.11
CA THR A 13 6.47 -12.81 3.79
C THR A 13 7.87 -12.24 4.06
N ASN A 14 8.51 -12.71 5.14
CA ASN A 14 9.86 -12.28 5.51
C ASN A 14 10.90 -12.53 4.40
N GLU A 15 10.73 -13.61 3.62
CA GLU A 15 11.63 -13.93 2.51
C GLU A 15 11.55 -12.89 1.39
N VAL A 16 10.33 -12.51 0.98
CA VAL A 16 10.12 -11.48 -0.06
C VAL A 16 10.51 -10.10 0.47
N ALA A 17 10.27 -9.84 1.76
CA ALA A 17 10.73 -8.62 2.43
C ALA A 17 12.24 -8.45 2.31
N LEU A 18 13.00 -9.48 2.67
CA LEU A 18 14.46 -9.47 2.62
C LEU A 18 14.99 -9.27 1.18
N GLN A 19 14.33 -9.87 0.19
CA GLN A 19 14.69 -9.69 -1.22
C GLN A 19 14.50 -8.24 -1.69
N LEU A 20 13.35 -7.63 -1.39
CA LEU A 20 13.07 -6.23 -1.74
C LEU A 20 14.06 -5.27 -1.08
N LEU A 21 14.41 -5.51 0.18
CA LEU A 21 15.33 -4.66 0.94
C LEU A 21 16.77 -4.80 0.43
N GLY A 22 17.14 -5.97 -0.10
CA GLY A 22 18.44 -6.21 -0.74
C GLY A 22 18.60 -5.58 -2.13
N SER A 23 17.52 -5.13 -2.77
CA SER A 23 17.50 -4.58 -4.13
C SER A 23 17.21 -3.07 -4.18
N ASP A 24 17.64 -2.31 -3.16
CA ASP A 24 17.29 -0.88 -2.98
C ASP A 24 15.76 -0.62 -2.95
N GLY A 25 14.98 -1.60 -2.52
CA GLY A 25 13.54 -1.48 -2.30
C GLY A 25 13.21 -0.94 -0.91
N GLY A 26 11.95 -0.52 -0.74
CA GLY A 26 11.41 -0.06 0.52
C GLY A 26 10.16 -0.84 0.91
N ILE A 27 9.86 -0.87 2.20
CA ILE A 27 8.66 -1.54 2.73
C ILE A 27 7.93 -0.57 3.65
N VAL A 28 6.63 -0.40 3.44
CA VAL A 28 5.75 0.34 4.33
C VAL A 28 4.72 -0.63 4.88
N GLN A 29 4.83 -0.93 6.17
CA GLN A 29 3.84 -1.75 6.85
C GLN A 29 2.70 -0.85 7.31
N ILE A 30 1.47 -1.21 6.95
CA ILE A 30 0.26 -0.49 7.35
C ILE A 30 -0.22 -1.08 8.68
N THR A 31 0.69 -1.20 9.66
CA THR A 31 0.42 -1.98 10.86
C THR A 31 -0.57 -1.26 11.78
N ARG A 32 -1.55 -2.02 12.27
CA ARG A 32 -2.60 -1.57 13.22
C ARG A 32 -2.05 -1.27 14.61
N TYR A 33 -0.90 -1.85 14.97
CA TYR A 33 -0.26 -1.75 16.28
C TYR A 33 1.24 -1.55 16.10
N LEU A 34 1.78 -0.55 16.80
CA LEU A 34 3.22 -0.31 16.91
C LEU A 34 3.88 -1.21 17.98
N ASP A 35 3.12 -2.13 18.59
CA ASP A 35 3.57 -2.96 19.71
C ASP A 35 4.13 -4.30 19.21
N GLY A 36 5.29 -4.24 18.59
CA GLY A 36 6.15 -5.38 18.30
C GLY A 36 7.58 -4.88 18.14
N PRO A 37 8.62 -5.69 18.45
CA PRO A 37 9.97 -5.27 18.19
C PRO A 37 10.07 -4.94 16.70
N VAL A 38 10.31 -3.66 16.40
CA VAL A 38 10.63 -3.17 15.06
C VAL A 38 11.92 -3.88 14.69
N ASP A 39 11.81 -5.04 14.03
CA ASP A 39 12.98 -5.75 13.59
C ASP A 39 13.64 -4.86 12.54
N VAL A 40 14.81 -4.38 12.93
CA VAL A 40 15.49 -3.21 12.37
C VAL A 40 16.01 -3.59 10.98
N VAL A 41 15.14 -3.53 9.98
CA VAL A 41 15.61 -3.30 8.62
C VAL A 41 15.44 -1.81 8.36
N MET A 42 16.57 -1.08 8.27
CA MET A 42 16.64 0.38 8.20
C MET A 42 15.92 1.05 7.00
N SER A 43 15.16 0.28 6.22
CA SER A 43 14.38 0.69 5.05
C SER A 43 12.87 0.37 5.16
N SER A 44 12.40 -0.13 6.31
CA SER A 44 10.97 -0.30 6.58
C SER A 44 10.36 0.90 7.35
N LEU A 45 9.08 1.21 7.07
CA LEU A 45 8.32 2.26 7.74
C LEU A 45 6.98 1.68 8.22
N THR A 46 6.72 1.73 9.52
CA THR A 46 5.43 1.33 10.09
C THR A 46 4.57 2.56 10.39
N LEU A 47 3.33 2.58 9.91
CA LEU A 47 2.39 3.68 10.12
C LEU A 47 0.93 3.26 9.95
N ASN A 48 0.02 4.10 10.44
CA ASN A 48 -1.42 3.99 10.16
C ASN A 48 -1.82 4.93 9.02
N LEU A 49 -2.10 4.39 7.83
CA LEU A 49 -2.54 5.18 6.67
C LEU A 49 -3.91 5.84 6.84
N GLY A 50 -4.72 5.40 7.80
CA GLY A 50 -5.99 6.04 8.14
C GLY A 50 -5.81 7.34 8.93
N SER A 51 -4.63 7.59 9.52
CA SER A 51 -4.38 8.79 10.30
C SER A 51 -3.67 9.88 9.49
N VAL A 52 -3.93 11.14 9.84
CA VAL A 52 -3.25 12.31 9.24
C VAL A 52 -1.74 12.23 9.47
N GLU A 53 -1.32 11.79 10.66
CA GLU A 53 0.09 11.63 11.00
C GLU A 53 0.76 10.56 10.13
N GLY A 54 0.14 9.39 9.97
CA GLY A 54 0.70 8.31 9.15
C GLY A 54 0.83 8.73 7.69
N GLN A 55 -0.19 9.42 7.16
CA GLN A 55 -0.12 9.98 5.81
C GLN A 55 1.02 11.00 5.66
N ALA A 56 1.18 11.92 6.61
CA ALA A 56 2.27 12.91 6.59
C ALA A 56 3.64 12.23 6.64
N ARG A 57 3.82 11.24 7.54
CA ARG A 57 5.07 10.49 7.68
C ARG A 57 5.45 9.73 6.41
N LEU A 58 4.48 9.17 5.70
CA LEU A 58 4.73 8.49 4.42
C LEU A 58 5.21 9.47 3.34
N LEU A 59 4.58 10.64 3.24
CA LEU A 59 4.97 11.67 2.28
C LEU A 59 6.39 12.16 2.53
N ASP A 60 6.74 12.41 3.79
CA ASP A 60 8.08 12.83 4.16
C ASP A 60 9.12 11.74 3.89
N TRP A 61 8.75 10.48 4.13
CA TRP A 61 9.61 9.34 3.81
C TRP A 61 9.87 9.22 2.30
N LEU A 62 8.83 9.35 1.45
CA LEU A 62 8.96 9.34 -0.01
C LEU A 62 9.89 10.45 -0.51
N ARG A 63 9.80 11.65 0.08
CA ARG A 63 10.69 12.78 -0.27
C ARG A 63 12.14 12.51 0.12
N GLN A 64 12.38 11.89 1.27
CA GLN A 64 13.73 11.61 1.77
C GLN A 64 14.41 10.46 1.00
N LYS A 65 13.67 9.40 0.68
CA LYS A 65 14.21 8.21 0.00
C LYS A 65 14.22 8.32 -1.52
N GLY A 66 13.54 9.32 -2.07
CA GLY A 66 13.29 9.43 -3.50
C GLY A 66 12.09 8.56 -3.91
N THR A 67 11.37 9.00 -4.93
CA THR A 67 10.15 8.34 -5.36
C THR A 67 10.46 7.03 -6.07
N PRO A 68 9.78 5.93 -5.69
CA PRO A 68 10.00 4.65 -6.32
C PRO A 68 9.59 4.65 -7.79
N ALA A 69 10.25 3.83 -8.60
CA ALA A 69 9.83 3.56 -9.98
C ALA A 69 8.57 2.67 -10.02
N ARG A 70 8.42 1.78 -9.01
CA ARG A 70 7.30 0.86 -8.87
C ARG A 70 6.75 0.87 -7.44
N ILE A 71 5.43 0.92 -7.28
CA ILE A 71 4.74 0.70 -6.00
C ILE A 71 3.85 -0.54 -6.11
N ILE A 72 3.94 -1.43 -5.13
CA ILE A 72 3.05 -2.56 -4.95
C ILE A 72 2.25 -2.30 -3.66
N CYS A 73 0.95 -2.10 -3.78
CA CYS A 73 0.08 -1.70 -2.69
C CYS A 73 -1.03 -2.73 -2.49
N GLU A 74 -1.12 -3.30 -1.29
CA GLU A 74 -2.20 -4.21 -0.91
C GLU A 74 -3.50 -3.47 -0.65
N LEU A 75 -4.56 -3.92 -1.31
CA LEU A 75 -5.93 -3.66 -0.92
C LEU A 75 -6.31 -4.72 0.12
N GLN A 76 -6.35 -4.32 1.40
CA GLN A 76 -6.58 -5.25 2.50
C GLN A 76 -8.02 -5.78 2.50
N ALA A 77 -8.21 -7.05 2.86
CA ALA A 77 -9.53 -7.60 3.15
C ALA A 77 -10.17 -6.89 4.36
N PHE A 78 -11.50 -6.74 4.38
CA PHE A 78 -12.20 -6.27 5.57
C PHE A 78 -12.48 -7.44 6.51
N GLU A 79 -11.57 -7.65 7.45
CA GLU A 79 -11.74 -8.64 8.51
C GLU A 79 -12.70 -8.09 9.57
N LEU A 80 -13.95 -8.58 9.56
CA LEU A 80 -14.77 -8.50 10.78
C LEU A 80 -14.07 -9.35 11.84
N GLY A 81 -13.63 -8.72 12.93
CA GLY A 81 -12.96 -9.40 14.04
C GLY A 81 -13.76 -10.64 14.48
N ALA A 82 -13.21 -11.82 14.19
CA ALA A 82 -13.84 -13.09 14.55
C ALA A 82 -13.51 -13.42 16.01
N GLY A 83 -14.23 -12.77 16.94
CA GLY A 83 -14.29 -13.16 18.35
C GLY A 83 -13.32 -12.42 19.28
N TYR A 84 -13.85 -12.04 20.44
CA TYR A 84 -13.24 -11.66 21.73
C TYR A 84 -11.94 -10.83 21.80
N GLU A 85 -11.45 -10.27 20.69
CA GLU A 85 -10.49 -9.18 20.71
C GLU A 85 -11.24 -7.87 20.47
N GLU A 86 -11.04 -6.93 21.39
CA GLU A 86 -11.80 -5.69 21.61
C GLU A 86 -11.71 -4.66 20.47
N HIS A 87 -11.26 -5.07 19.28
CA HIS A 87 -10.81 -4.16 18.21
C HIS A 87 -11.35 -4.56 16.83
N THR A 88 -12.65 -4.84 16.75
CA THR A 88 -13.38 -4.91 15.49
C THR A 88 -13.18 -3.62 14.69
N ARG A 89 -12.59 -3.71 13.48
CA ARG A 89 -12.40 -2.58 12.56
C ARG A 89 -13.78 -1.99 12.22
N SER A 90 -13.98 -0.69 12.48
CA SER A 90 -15.17 -0.04 11.93
C SER A 90 -15.04 0.05 10.41
N ALA A 91 -16.15 -0.08 9.68
CA ALA A 91 -16.13 0.13 8.22
C ALA A 91 -15.56 1.51 7.86
N THR A 92 -15.79 2.51 8.71
CA THR A 92 -15.22 3.86 8.57
C THR A 92 -13.70 3.85 8.62
N ASP A 93 -13.11 3.18 9.61
CA ASP A 93 -11.64 3.12 9.74
C ASP A 93 -11.04 2.34 8.56
N TYR A 94 -11.69 1.25 8.14
CA TYR A 94 -11.32 0.52 6.93
C TYR A 94 -11.28 1.41 5.70
N LEU A 95 -12.39 2.08 5.37
CA LEU A 95 -12.49 2.92 4.19
C LEU A 95 -11.57 4.14 4.29
N THR A 96 -11.34 4.68 5.49
CA THR A 96 -10.40 5.79 5.69
C THR A 96 -8.97 5.35 5.37
N THR A 97 -8.54 4.19 5.83
CA THR A 97 -7.22 3.66 5.49
C THR A 97 -7.12 3.31 3.99
N GLN A 98 -8.07 2.50 3.50
CA GLN A 98 -7.96 1.84 2.20
C GLN A 98 -8.33 2.74 1.02
N ILE A 99 -9.30 3.65 1.19
CA ILE A 99 -9.65 4.60 0.14
C ILE A 99 -8.87 5.89 0.35
N VAL A 100 -9.10 6.60 1.47
CA VAL A 100 -8.52 7.95 1.65
C VAL A 100 -6.99 7.91 1.74
N GLY A 101 -6.44 7.00 2.56
CA GLY A 101 -5.00 6.85 2.75
C GLY A 101 -4.27 6.46 1.45
N VAL A 102 -4.76 5.43 0.76
CA VAL A 102 -4.15 4.94 -0.48
C VAL A 102 -4.31 5.93 -1.63
N THR A 103 -5.44 6.62 -1.77
CA THR A 103 -5.62 7.67 -2.80
C THR A 103 -4.61 8.81 -2.60
N ARG A 104 -4.46 9.31 -1.37
CA ARG A 104 -3.50 10.40 -1.09
C ARG A 104 -2.07 10.00 -1.41
N LEU A 105 -1.73 8.75 -1.11
CA LEU A 105 -0.43 8.21 -1.45
C LEU A 105 -0.23 8.13 -2.97
N LEU A 106 -1.22 7.59 -3.69
CA LEU A 106 -1.20 7.49 -5.13
C LEU A 106 -0.99 8.85 -5.80
N GLU A 107 -1.75 9.86 -5.36
CA GLU A 107 -1.63 11.24 -5.82
C GLU A 107 -0.22 11.80 -5.59
N ALA A 108 0.32 11.59 -4.39
CA ALA A 108 1.65 12.08 -4.04
C ALA A 108 2.76 11.36 -4.82
N ALA A 109 2.66 10.04 -4.99
CA ALA A 109 3.62 9.26 -5.73
C ALA A 109 3.64 9.66 -7.21
N LEU A 110 2.46 9.83 -7.84
CA LEU A 110 2.35 10.31 -9.22
C LEU A 110 2.86 11.75 -9.39
N SER A 111 2.62 12.62 -8.41
CA SER A 111 3.12 13.99 -8.42
C SER A 111 4.65 14.05 -8.40
N LEU A 112 5.29 13.06 -7.78
CA LEU A 112 6.75 12.99 -7.70
C LEU A 112 7.37 12.17 -8.86
N ASN A 113 6.67 11.17 -9.38
CA ASN A 113 7.09 10.34 -10.51
C ASN A 113 5.90 10.07 -11.46
N PRO A 114 5.78 10.82 -12.57
CA PRO A 114 4.69 10.60 -13.53
C PRO A 114 4.87 9.33 -14.38
N ASN A 115 6.02 8.66 -14.33
CA ASN A 115 6.28 7.37 -15.00
C ASN A 115 6.13 6.19 -14.03
N LEU A 116 5.44 6.39 -12.91
CA LEU A 116 5.27 5.38 -11.88
C LEU A 116 4.51 4.16 -12.40
N VAL A 117 4.98 2.97 -12.04
CA VAL A 117 4.23 1.73 -12.17
C VAL A 117 3.55 1.45 -10.83
N TRP A 118 2.23 1.43 -10.79
CA TRP A 118 1.47 1.09 -9.59
C TRP A 118 0.77 -0.26 -9.77
N VAL A 119 0.91 -1.12 -8.77
CA VAL A 119 0.27 -2.44 -8.73
C VAL A 119 -0.62 -2.51 -7.49
N PHE A 120 -1.92 -2.67 -7.69
CA PHE A 120 -2.87 -3.02 -6.64
C PHE A 120 -2.87 -4.54 -6.45
N LEU A 121 -2.57 -5.02 -5.25
CA LEU A 121 -2.72 -6.42 -4.88
C LEU A 121 -4.08 -6.64 -4.23
N ARG A 122 -4.90 -7.45 -4.88
CA ARG A 122 -6.26 -7.75 -4.45
C ARG A 122 -6.26 -8.90 -3.45
N PRO A 123 -7.08 -8.83 -2.39
CA PRO A 123 -7.15 -9.90 -1.42
C PRO A 123 -7.75 -11.15 -2.08
N PRO A 124 -7.28 -12.37 -1.74
CA PRO A 124 -7.77 -13.61 -2.36
C PRO A 124 -9.25 -13.90 -2.06
N GLN A 125 -9.77 -13.35 -0.95
CA GLN A 125 -11.18 -13.37 -0.61
C GLN A 125 -11.64 -11.92 -0.41
N ALA A 126 -12.48 -11.43 -1.31
CA ALA A 126 -13.01 -10.08 -1.24
C ALA A 126 -14.45 -10.09 -0.72
N ASP A 127 -14.66 -9.55 0.48
CA ASP A 127 -15.99 -9.19 0.98
C ASP A 127 -16.53 -7.92 0.28
N VAL A 128 -17.75 -7.51 0.63
CA VAL A 128 -18.42 -6.35 0.01
C VAL A 128 -17.63 -5.04 0.14
N TRP A 129 -16.91 -4.82 1.23
CA TRP A 129 -16.11 -3.62 1.45
C TRP A 129 -14.82 -3.66 0.65
N SER A 130 -14.18 -4.82 0.56
CA SER A 130 -13.02 -5.01 -0.31
C SER A 130 -13.36 -4.87 -1.79
N GLN A 131 -14.49 -5.43 -2.23
CA GLN A 131 -14.99 -5.26 -3.60
C GLN A 131 -15.33 -3.79 -3.90
N ALA A 132 -15.96 -3.08 -2.96
CA ALA A 132 -16.25 -1.65 -3.13
C ALA A 132 -14.97 -0.81 -3.21
N CYS A 133 -13.96 -1.15 -2.40
CA CYS A 133 -12.65 -0.50 -2.43
C CYS A 133 -11.93 -0.74 -3.77
N GLU A 134 -11.91 -1.99 -4.26
CA GLU A 134 -11.35 -2.31 -5.58
C GLU A 134 -12.09 -1.55 -6.70
N ALA A 135 -13.42 -1.56 -6.70
CA ALA A 135 -14.23 -0.87 -7.69
C ALA A 135 -13.95 0.64 -7.71
N TYR A 136 -13.77 1.26 -6.54
CA TYR A 136 -13.36 2.66 -6.44
C TYR A 136 -12.04 2.92 -7.18
N PHE A 137 -11.02 2.06 -6.97
CA PHE A 137 -9.72 2.25 -7.62
C PHE A 137 -9.74 1.98 -9.12
N HIS A 138 -10.55 1.04 -9.61
CA HIS A 138 -10.74 0.87 -11.06
C HIS A 138 -11.23 2.15 -11.71
N VAL A 139 -12.28 2.78 -11.15
CA VAL A 139 -12.82 4.05 -11.69
C VAL A 139 -11.80 5.18 -11.59
N LEU A 140 -11.09 5.29 -10.47
CA LEU A 140 -10.05 6.31 -10.29
C LEU A 140 -8.93 6.14 -11.34
N VAL A 141 -8.46 4.92 -11.55
CA VAL A 141 -7.39 4.59 -12.51
C VAL A 141 -7.79 4.91 -13.94
N GLU A 142 -9.05 4.68 -14.34
CA GLU A 142 -9.52 5.08 -15.68
C GLU A 142 -9.35 6.58 -15.92
N GLY A 143 -9.68 7.41 -14.92
CA GLY A 143 -9.43 8.85 -14.97
C GLY A 143 -7.94 9.19 -15.00
N LEU A 144 -7.15 8.54 -14.14
CA LEU A 144 -5.71 8.79 -14.03
C LEU A 144 -4.94 8.41 -15.29
N ARG A 145 -5.33 7.34 -16.00
CA ARG A 145 -4.71 6.97 -17.28
C ARG A 145 -4.84 8.08 -18.34
N THR A 146 -5.90 8.88 -18.26
CA THR A 146 -6.08 10.03 -19.14
C THR A 146 -5.25 11.23 -18.67
N ALA A 147 -5.21 11.47 -17.35
CA ALA A 147 -4.51 12.61 -16.76
C ALA A 147 -2.97 12.46 -16.73
N VAL A 148 -2.48 11.23 -16.57
CA VAL A 148 -1.07 10.87 -16.45
C VAL A 148 -0.77 9.65 -17.33
N PRO A 149 -0.74 9.81 -18.67
CA PRO A 149 -0.65 8.68 -19.61
C PRO A 149 0.69 7.93 -19.58
N SER A 150 1.70 8.49 -18.92
CA SER A 150 3.01 7.87 -18.73
C SER A 150 3.06 6.89 -17.55
N ALA A 151 2.06 6.92 -16.66
CA ALA A 151 1.97 6.01 -15.54
C ALA A 151 1.28 4.71 -15.97
N ASP A 152 1.67 3.60 -15.34
CA ASP A 152 1.06 2.29 -15.55
C ASP A 152 0.36 1.82 -14.28
N PHE A 153 -0.81 1.19 -14.44
CA PHE A 153 -1.68 0.77 -13.34
C PHE A 153 -2.15 -0.66 -13.58
N ASN A 154 -1.79 -1.56 -12.67
CA ASN A 154 -2.08 -2.97 -12.75
C ASN A 154 -2.84 -3.45 -11.51
N PHE A 155 -3.70 -4.45 -11.68
CA PHE A 155 -4.41 -5.14 -10.61
C PHE A 155 -4.04 -6.61 -10.68
N LEU A 156 -3.45 -7.15 -9.62
CA LEU A 156 -3.04 -8.55 -9.52
C LEU A 156 -3.70 -9.20 -8.30
N GLU A 157 -3.87 -10.52 -8.34
CA GLU A 157 -4.16 -11.29 -7.11
C GLU A 157 -2.84 -11.57 -6.40
N VAL A 158 -2.87 -11.65 -5.07
CA VAL A 158 -1.67 -11.91 -4.24
C VAL A 158 -0.89 -13.13 -4.73
N ASP A 159 -1.58 -14.18 -5.22
CA ASP A 159 -0.96 -15.41 -5.72
C ASP A 159 -0.20 -15.24 -7.05
N GLN A 160 -0.41 -14.15 -7.78
CA GLN A 160 0.21 -13.89 -9.08
C GLN A 160 1.55 -13.15 -8.99
N VAL A 161 1.92 -12.64 -7.80
CA VAL A 161 3.14 -11.85 -7.60
C VAL A 161 4.39 -12.74 -7.51
N ALA A 162 4.23 -14.02 -7.19
CA ALA A 162 5.34 -14.98 -7.06
C ALA A 162 5.90 -15.50 -8.39
N GLY A 163 5.31 -15.12 -9.54
CA GLY A 163 5.63 -15.70 -10.85
C GLY A 163 6.09 -14.73 -11.94
N SER A 164 6.29 -13.44 -11.63
CA SER A 164 6.65 -12.39 -12.61
C SER A 164 8.02 -11.78 -12.36
#